data_AF-A0A1Q5LPE2-F1
#
_entry.id   AF-A0A1Q5LPE2-F1
#
_cell.length_a   1.000
_cell.length_b   1.000
_cell.length_c   1.000
_cell.angle_alpha   90.00
_cell.angle_beta   90.00
_cell.angle_gamma   90.00
#
_symmetry.space_group_name_H-M   'P 1'
#
loop_
_entity.id
_entity.type
_entity.pdbx_description
1 polymer ?
#
loop_
_entity_poly.entity_id
_entity_poly.type
_entity_poly.pdbx_seq_one_letter_code
_entity_poly.pdbx_strand_id
1 'polypeptide(L)'
;MTAHAWVTARNTREVPDGNGAGRRSLGRARFMGVLLILLSLTSAAASYAVFSWWLPSDQSRYQDYRAAEPCSARATEKEQTDCLSTWSLTVEKTVNKTGGKASSYEATLTDRDSWRGTVSFGDPGPLLERLKSGDQVTATIWRRDIVVLRQDGVSQNTSEAPRDEVQMNAAVGMIAALVAAQLFVFGAVRLVRPRDHEPFAWKPYGRRLLITIVAVCFAVGLSAVWIGIPWWSVPAVSVPIVVCTAVVTHHRLRRTTTSP
;
A
#
# COMPACT_ATOMS: atom_id res chain seq x y z
N MET A 1 -90.54 -8.90 1.02
CA MET A 1 -89.28 -9.49 1.52
C MET A 1 -88.41 -9.79 0.30
N THR A 2 -87.71 -8.77 -0.20
CA THR A 2 -86.24 -8.54 -0.13
C THR A 2 -85.48 -9.20 -1.28
N ALA A 3 -85.30 -8.40 -2.33
CA ALA A 3 -84.38 -8.66 -3.43
C ALA A 3 -82.94 -8.33 -3.00
N HIS A 4 -82.02 -9.27 -3.15
CA HIS A 4 -80.59 -9.03 -2.99
C HIS A 4 -79.94 -8.77 -4.35
N ALA A 5 -79.66 -7.50 -4.63
CA ALA A 5 -78.75 -7.10 -5.69
C ALA A 5 -77.31 -7.27 -5.22
N TRP A 6 -76.52 -8.07 -5.93
CA TRP A 6 -75.07 -8.13 -5.75
C TRP A 6 -74.40 -7.21 -6.76
N VAL A 7 -73.83 -6.12 -6.25
CA VAL A 7 -72.99 -5.18 -6.99
C VAL A 7 -71.60 -5.80 -7.09
N THR A 8 -71.22 -6.28 -8.27
CA THR A 8 -69.82 -6.63 -8.58
C THR A 8 -68.99 -5.37 -8.75
N ALA A 9 -68.26 -5.00 -7.71
CA ALA A 9 -67.21 -4.00 -7.77
C ALA A 9 -66.05 -4.52 -8.65
N ARG A 10 -65.91 -3.92 -9.84
CA ARG A 10 -64.80 -4.19 -10.76
C ARG A 10 -63.55 -3.48 -10.23
N ASN A 11 -62.75 -4.20 -9.45
CA ASN A 11 -61.50 -3.70 -8.89
C ASN A 11 -60.44 -3.65 -10.00
N THR A 12 -60.23 -2.48 -10.60
CA THR A 12 -59.10 -2.19 -11.49
C THR A 12 -57.80 -2.33 -10.69
N ARG A 13 -57.12 -3.48 -10.81
CA ARG A 13 -55.71 -3.59 -10.44
C ARG A 13 -54.91 -2.69 -11.37
N GLU A 14 -54.48 -1.54 -10.88
CA GLU A 14 -53.31 -0.84 -11.42
C GLU A 14 -52.14 -1.82 -11.39
N VAL A 15 -51.64 -2.16 -12.58
CA VAL A 15 -50.35 -2.83 -12.76
C VAL A 15 -49.28 -1.78 -12.45
N PRO A 16 -48.40 -1.99 -11.45
CA PRO A 16 -47.31 -1.05 -11.21
C PRO A 16 -46.40 -1.06 -12.44
N ASP A 17 -46.23 0.11 -13.07
CA ASP A 17 -45.40 0.29 -14.26
C ASP A 17 -43.93 -0.02 -13.92
N GLY A 18 -43.50 -1.26 -14.17
CA GLY A 18 -42.17 -1.79 -13.89
C GLY A 18 -41.03 -1.12 -14.66
N ASN A 19 -41.35 -0.21 -15.60
CA ASN A 19 -40.37 0.51 -16.41
C ASN A 19 -39.51 1.49 -15.61
N GLY A 20 -40.04 2.07 -14.52
CA GLY A 20 -39.30 3.04 -13.69
C GLY A 20 -38.18 2.41 -12.86
N ALA A 21 -38.40 1.21 -12.33
CA ALA A 21 -37.43 0.49 -11.50
C ALA A 21 -36.23 -0.01 -12.32
N GLY A 22 -36.47 -0.53 -13.53
CA GLY A 22 -35.41 -0.98 -14.44
C GLY A 22 -34.54 0.16 -14.98
N ARG A 23 -35.12 1.35 -15.22
CA ARG A 23 -34.36 2.50 -15.72
C ARG A 23 -33.43 3.11 -14.64
N ARG A 24 -33.89 3.14 -13.39
CA ARG A 24 -33.08 3.58 -12.23
C ARG A 24 -31.94 2.61 -11.91
N SER A 25 -32.14 1.30 -12.05
CA SER A 25 -31.08 0.31 -11.82
C SER A 25 -29.98 0.35 -12.89
N LEU A 26 -30.34 0.56 -14.16
CA LEU A 26 -29.41 0.75 -15.28
C LEU A 26 -28.57 2.03 -15.13
N GLY A 27 -29.19 3.15 -14.75
CA GLY A 27 -28.46 4.40 -14.49
C GLY A 27 -27.45 4.26 -13.36
N ARG A 28 -27.83 3.57 -12.28
CA ARG A 28 -26.95 3.26 -11.15
C ARG A 28 -25.78 2.35 -11.54
N ALA A 29 -26.02 1.33 -12.36
CA ALA A 29 -24.97 0.43 -12.85
C ALA A 29 -23.93 1.18 -13.70
N ARG A 30 -24.38 2.06 -14.60
CA ARG A 30 -23.49 2.89 -15.43
C ARG A 30 -22.71 3.91 -14.61
N PHE A 31 -23.36 4.60 -13.68
CA PHE A 31 -22.69 5.54 -12.78
C PHE A 31 -21.60 4.86 -11.93
N MET A 32 -21.93 3.69 -11.35
CA MET A 32 -20.95 2.83 -10.67
C MET A 32 -19.81 2.40 -11.61
N GLY A 33 -20.11 2.11 -12.87
CA GLY A 33 -19.10 1.77 -13.87
C GLY A 33 -18.10 2.91 -14.12
N VAL A 34 -18.60 4.13 -14.32
CA VAL A 34 -17.77 5.34 -14.46
C VAL A 34 -16.92 5.57 -13.21
N LEU A 35 -17.51 5.47 -12.01
CA LEU A 35 -16.79 5.65 -10.76
C LEU A 35 -15.62 4.67 -10.61
N LEU A 36 -15.82 3.40 -10.98
CA LEU A 36 -14.75 2.39 -10.96
C LEU A 36 -13.63 2.70 -11.96
N ILE A 37 -13.97 3.20 -13.15
CA ILE A 37 -12.96 3.59 -14.14
C ILE A 37 -12.15 4.79 -13.64
N LEU A 38 -12.79 5.78 -13.02
CA LEU A 38 -12.07 6.89 -12.40
C LEU A 38 -11.13 6.41 -11.29
N LEU A 39 -11.60 5.48 -10.44
CA LEU A 39 -10.76 4.89 -9.40
C LEU A 39 -9.62 4.02 -9.96
N SER A 40 -9.85 3.37 -11.11
CA SER A 40 -8.79 2.66 -11.84
C SER A 40 -7.72 3.63 -12.34
N LEU A 41 -8.13 4.77 -12.90
CA LEU A 41 -7.20 5.79 -13.40
C LEU A 41 -6.34 6.37 -12.28
N THR A 42 -6.94 6.68 -11.13
CA THR A 42 -6.18 7.18 -9.97
C THR A 42 -5.20 6.13 -9.45
N SER A 43 -5.62 4.85 -9.37
CA SER A 43 -4.75 3.74 -8.97
C SER A 43 -3.62 3.49 -9.97
N ALA A 44 -3.89 3.59 -11.27
CA ALA A 44 -2.88 3.46 -12.32
C ALA A 44 -1.87 4.62 -12.29
N ALA A 45 -2.33 5.85 -12.06
CA ALA A 45 -1.46 7.02 -11.88
C ALA A 45 -0.56 6.86 -10.65
N ALA A 46 -1.10 6.34 -9.54
CA ALA A 46 -0.32 6.05 -8.34
C ALA A 46 0.77 5.00 -8.62
N SER A 47 0.44 3.89 -9.30
CA SER A 47 1.42 2.89 -9.71
C SER A 47 2.50 3.48 -10.62
N TYR A 48 2.10 4.28 -11.61
CA TYR A 48 3.03 4.97 -12.50
C TYR A 48 3.99 5.89 -11.72
N ALA A 49 3.50 6.67 -10.77
CA ALA A 49 4.32 7.54 -9.94
C ALA A 49 5.32 6.74 -9.09
N VAL A 50 4.90 5.61 -8.53
CA VAL A 50 5.79 4.71 -7.76
C VAL A 50 6.94 4.20 -8.64
N PHE A 51 6.65 3.71 -9.85
CA PHE A 51 7.68 3.13 -10.71
C PHE A 51 8.53 4.14 -11.47
N SER A 52 7.98 5.31 -11.82
CA SER A 52 8.68 6.30 -12.64
C SER A 52 9.43 7.36 -11.83
N TRP A 53 8.97 7.66 -10.61
CA TRP A 53 9.58 8.70 -9.77
C TRP A 53 10.16 8.12 -8.50
N TRP A 54 9.34 7.41 -7.71
CA TRP A 54 9.73 7.04 -6.35
C TRP A 54 10.81 5.96 -6.33
N LEU A 55 10.65 4.85 -7.07
CA LEU A 55 11.65 3.78 -7.15
C LEU A 55 13.01 4.29 -7.65
N PRO A 56 13.09 5.01 -8.78
CA PRO A 56 14.37 5.53 -9.27
C PRO A 56 15.03 6.50 -8.29
N SER A 57 14.24 7.37 -7.65
CA SER A 57 14.74 8.33 -6.66
C SER A 57 15.28 7.65 -5.41
N ASP A 58 14.61 6.61 -4.90
CA ASP A 58 15.10 5.85 -3.75
C ASP A 58 16.38 5.08 -4.10
N GLN A 59 16.43 4.48 -5.30
CA GLN A 59 17.61 3.78 -5.77
C GLN A 59 18.81 4.71 -5.94
N SER A 60 18.63 5.90 -6.52
CA SER A 60 19.71 6.89 -6.64
C SER A 60 20.15 7.39 -5.28
N ARG A 61 19.22 7.69 -4.36
CA ARG A 61 19.54 8.12 -2.99
C ARG A 61 20.33 7.05 -2.24
N TYR A 62 19.99 5.77 -2.42
CA TYR A 62 20.74 4.65 -1.84
C TYR A 62 22.15 4.53 -2.42
N GLN A 63 22.31 4.72 -3.74
CA GLN A 63 23.63 4.70 -4.39
C GLN A 63 24.50 5.88 -3.92
N ASP A 64 23.94 7.08 -3.81
CA ASP A 64 24.62 8.25 -3.28
C ASP A 64 25.09 8.00 -1.84
N TYR A 65 24.22 7.47 -0.99
CA TYR A 65 24.57 7.13 0.40
C TYR A 65 25.68 6.09 0.47
N ARG A 66 25.64 5.07 -0.39
CA ARG A 66 26.69 4.05 -0.47
C ARG A 66 28.03 4.57 -0.98
N ALA A 67 28.01 5.60 -1.80
CA ALA A 67 29.20 6.26 -2.32
C ALA A 67 29.71 7.39 -1.41
N ALA A 68 28.93 7.78 -0.39
CA ALA A 68 29.25 8.89 0.48
C ALA A 68 30.51 8.60 1.32
N GLU A 69 31.49 9.50 1.21
CA GLU A 69 32.72 9.43 1.99
C GLU A 69 32.58 10.13 3.34
N PRO A 70 33.39 9.78 4.36
CA PRO A 70 33.45 10.54 5.60
C PRO A 70 33.84 12.00 5.33
N CYS A 71 33.17 12.94 6.00
CA CYS A 71 33.50 14.36 5.86
C CYS A 71 34.96 14.62 6.29
N SER A 72 35.72 15.29 5.43
CA SER A 72 37.06 15.74 5.78
C SER A 72 36.99 16.81 6.88
N ALA A 73 37.99 16.85 7.77
CA ALA A 73 38.04 17.81 8.88
C ALA A 73 38.05 19.31 8.45
N ARG A 74 38.19 19.58 7.14
CA ARG A 74 38.21 20.93 6.55
C ARG A 74 36.93 21.29 5.78
N ALA A 75 35.95 20.38 5.68
CA ALA A 75 34.69 20.66 4.99
C ALA A 75 33.79 21.50 5.90
N THR A 76 33.85 22.82 5.74
CA THR A 76 33.03 23.80 6.47
C THR A 76 31.56 23.73 6.03
N GLU A 77 30.67 23.95 6.99
CA GLU A 77 29.19 23.78 7.06
C GLU A 77 28.30 24.09 5.82
N LYS A 78 28.80 24.65 4.73
CA LYS A 78 27.98 25.09 3.58
C LYS A 78 27.90 24.11 2.41
N GLU A 79 28.82 23.16 2.29
CA GLU A 79 28.82 22.09 1.26
C GLU A 79 28.61 20.68 1.84
N GLN A 80 28.32 20.59 3.14
CA GLN A 80 28.29 19.35 3.90
C GLN A 80 26.99 18.53 3.70
N THR A 81 26.39 18.58 2.51
CA THR A 81 25.19 17.80 2.23
C THR A 81 25.53 16.35 1.93
N ASP A 82 26.63 16.05 1.23
CA ASP A 82 26.80 14.73 0.60
C ASP A 82 27.80 13.80 1.29
N CYS A 83 28.48 14.24 2.35
CA CYS A 83 29.44 13.42 3.11
C CYS A 83 28.85 12.91 4.44
N LEU A 84 29.45 11.85 4.99
CA LEU A 84 29.07 11.27 6.27
C LEU A 84 29.79 11.96 7.43
N SER A 85 29.04 12.60 8.32
CA SER A 85 29.60 13.20 9.54
C SER A 85 29.22 12.38 10.78
N THR A 86 30.07 12.40 11.80
CA THR A 86 29.87 11.62 13.03
C THR A 86 29.81 12.56 14.23
N TRP A 87 28.73 12.46 15.01
CA TRP A 87 28.42 13.36 16.12
C TRP A 87 28.18 12.53 17.38
N SER A 88 28.66 13.01 18.52
CA SER A 88 28.38 12.38 19.83
C SER A 88 27.15 13.04 20.43
N LEU A 89 26.07 12.28 20.58
CA LEU A 89 24.79 12.75 21.12
C LEU A 89 24.48 12.01 22.43
N THR A 90 23.64 12.60 23.27
CA THR A 90 23.13 11.98 24.50
C THR A 90 21.68 11.56 24.31
N VAL A 91 21.32 10.37 24.75
CA VAL A 91 19.94 9.91 24.73
C VAL A 91 19.18 10.59 25.86
N GLU A 92 18.14 11.33 25.53
CA GLU A 92 17.24 11.92 26.52
C GLU A 92 16.12 10.94 26.87
N LYS A 93 15.53 10.31 25.85
CA LYS A 93 14.36 9.45 26.02
C LYS A 93 14.30 8.38 24.95
N THR A 94 13.82 7.20 25.30
CA THR A 94 13.50 6.13 24.37
C THR A 94 12.03 5.73 24.48
N VAL A 95 11.42 5.40 23.35
CA VAL A 95 10.06 4.90 23.23
C VAL A 95 10.14 3.57 22.49
N ASN A 96 9.85 2.49 23.21
CA ASN A 96 9.74 1.14 22.65
C ASN A 96 8.35 0.59 22.96
N LYS A 97 7.38 0.92 22.10
CA LYS A 97 6.02 0.41 22.20
C LYS A 97 5.85 -0.77 21.26
N THR A 98 5.89 -1.97 21.83
CA THR A 98 5.64 -3.22 21.12
C THR A 98 4.23 -3.73 21.45
N GLY A 99 3.40 -3.96 20.43
CA GLY A 99 2.04 -4.51 20.56
C GLY A 99 0.91 -3.48 20.56
N GLY A 100 -0.06 -3.64 19.64
CA GLY A 100 -1.24 -2.78 19.46
C GLY A 100 -1.44 -2.33 18.00
N LYS A 101 -2.35 -1.38 17.76
CA LYS A 101 -2.62 -0.80 16.42
C LYS A 101 -1.51 0.14 15.90
N ALA A 102 -0.55 0.52 16.74
CA ALA A 102 0.59 1.36 16.37
C ALA A 102 1.80 1.03 17.25
N SER A 103 2.76 0.29 16.69
CA SER A 103 4.11 0.19 17.25
C SER A 103 4.85 1.51 17.03
N SER A 104 5.60 1.98 18.02
CA SER A 104 6.42 3.20 17.92
C SER A 104 7.78 2.92 18.55
N TYR A 105 8.82 3.20 17.77
CA TYR A 105 10.23 2.94 18.07
C TYR A 105 10.99 4.23 17.82
N GLU A 106 11.21 5.01 18.88
CA GLU A 106 11.77 6.35 18.78
C GLU A 106 12.83 6.59 19.87
N ALA A 107 13.87 7.36 19.54
CA ALA A 107 14.82 7.91 20.51
C ALA A 107 14.91 9.42 20.36
N THR A 108 14.72 10.14 21.45
CA THR A 108 15.03 11.58 21.53
C THR A 108 16.48 11.74 21.94
N LEU A 109 17.23 12.43 21.10
CA LEU A 109 18.66 12.70 21.25
C LEU A 109 18.87 14.19 21.49
N THR A 110 19.88 14.51 22.30
CA THR A 110 20.29 15.87 22.61
C THR A 110 21.80 16.01 22.45
N ASP A 111 22.25 17.09 21.83
CA ASP A 111 23.64 17.55 21.91
C ASP A 111 23.70 18.59 23.02
N ARG A 112 24.02 18.15 24.24
CA ARG A 112 24.01 19.00 25.44
C ARG A 112 22.71 19.81 25.50
N ASP A 113 22.81 21.15 25.43
CA ASP A 113 21.70 22.09 25.42
C ASP A 113 21.50 22.79 24.05
N SER A 114 22.32 22.48 23.04
CA SER A 114 22.34 23.18 21.74
C SER A 114 21.38 22.61 20.71
N TRP A 115 21.11 21.30 20.75
CA TRP A 115 20.25 20.64 19.78
C TRP A 115 19.47 19.50 20.41
N ARG A 116 18.20 19.36 20.02
CA ARG A 116 17.32 18.25 20.40
C ARG A 116 16.57 17.75 19.17
N GLY A 117 16.57 16.45 18.94
CA GLY A 117 15.86 15.82 17.83
C GLY A 117 15.33 14.44 18.18
N THR A 118 14.22 14.05 17.55
CA THR A 118 13.67 12.69 17.69
C THR A 118 13.98 11.89 16.44
N VAL A 119 14.54 10.71 16.65
CA VAL A 119 14.90 9.75 15.60
C VAL A 119 13.96 8.56 15.71
N SER A 120 13.39 8.13 14.59
CA SER A 120 12.57 6.92 14.52
C SER A 120 13.36 5.73 14.00
N PHE A 121 12.96 4.54 14.41
CA PHE A 121 13.53 3.26 13.98
C PHE A 121 12.44 2.38 13.37
N GLY A 122 12.86 1.50 12.45
CA GLY A 122 11.96 0.48 11.89
C GLY A 122 11.62 -0.62 12.89
N ASP A 123 12.52 -0.88 13.84
CA ASP A 123 12.48 -2.02 14.72
C ASP A 123 13.14 -1.72 16.09
N PRO A 124 12.77 -2.45 17.15
CA PRO A 124 13.23 -2.15 18.51
C PRO A 124 14.68 -2.56 18.81
N GLY A 125 15.31 -3.40 17.99
CA GLY A 125 16.65 -3.93 18.28
C GLY A 125 17.62 -3.72 17.11
N PRO A 126 18.92 -4.00 17.26
CA PRO A 126 19.59 -4.47 18.47
C PRO A 126 20.00 -3.34 19.42
N LEU A 127 19.87 -2.07 19.01
CA LEU A 127 20.38 -0.93 19.77
C LEU A 127 19.29 -0.27 20.62
N LEU A 128 18.15 0.09 20.01
CA LEU A 128 17.11 0.89 20.67
C LEU A 128 16.59 0.26 21.98
N GLU A 129 16.47 -1.07 22.04
CA GLU A 129 16.06 -1.81 23.24
C GLU A 129 17.07 -1.71 24.40
N ARG A 130 18.32 -1.35 24.13
CA ARG A 130 19.41 -1.25 25.10
C ARG A 130 19.65 0.18 25.57
N LEU A 131 19.26 1.16 24.74
CA LEU A 131 19.46 2.58 25.00
C LEU A 131 18.66 3.05 26.23
N LYS A 132 19.37 3.72 27.14
CA LYS A 132 18.79 4.37 28.32
C LYS A 132 18.99 5.88 28.26
N SER A 133 18.14 6.59 28.99
CA SER A 133 18.33 8.02 29.21
C SER A 133 19.68 8.28 29.89
N GLY A 134 20.45 9.22 29.35
CA GLY A 134 21.81 9.55 29.78
C GLY A 134 22.93 8.86 28.99
N ASP A 135 22.61 7.88 28.15
CA ASP A 135 23.63 7.17 27.36
C ASP A 135 24.24 8.08 26.29
N GLN A 136 25.56 8.02 26.12
CA GLN A 136 26.22 8.60 24.96
C GLN A 136 26.16 7.65 23.77
N VAL A 137 25.71 8.19 22.63
CA VAL A 137 25.63 7.48 21.36
C VAL A 137 26.37 8.25 20.28
N THR A 138 26.96 7.50 19.36
CA THR A 138 27.56 8.04 18.16
C THR A 138 26.53 8.03 17.04
N ALA A 139 26.16 9.21 16.54
CA ALA A 139 25.24 9.39 15.43
C ALA A 139 26.01 9.66 14.14
N THR A 140 25.69 8.93 13.08
CA THR A 140 26.17 9.24 11.72
C THR A 140 25.09 10.01 10.99
N ILE A 141 25.45 11.16 10.44
CA ILE A 141 24.56 12.10 9.75
C ILE A 141 24.93 12.15 8.27
N TRP A 142 23.92 12.09 7.41
CA TRP A 142 24.03 12.27 5.96
C TRP A 142 22.88 13.15 5.46
N ARG A 143 23.17 14.17 4.65
CA ARG A 143 22.15 15.13 4.14
C ARG A 143 21.22 15.70 5.23
N ARG A 144 21.75 15.90 6.46
CA ARG A 144 21.06 16.36 7.70
C ARG A 144 20.18 15.33 8.40
N ASP A 145 20.12 14.11 7.88
CA ASP A 145 19.39 13.01 8.50
C ASP A 145 20.35 12.13 9.31
N ILE A 146 19.95 11.76 10.53
CA ILE A 146 20.69 10.76 11.31
C ILE A 146 20.36 9.40 10.70
N VAL A 147 21.32 8.78 10.02
CA VAL A 147 21.15 7.52 9.28
C VAL A 147 21.56 6.30 10.09
N VAL A 148 22.51 6.44 11.01
CA VAL A 148 22.99 5.34 11.86
C VAL A 148 23.21 5.84 13.28
N LEU A 149 22.81 5.03 14.25
CA LEU A 149 23.19 5.21 15.65
C LEU A 149 24.06 4.04 16.11
N ARG A 150 25.07 4.34 16.92
CA ARG A 150 26.03 3.36 17.45
C ARG A 150 26.31 3.61 18.92
N GLN A 151 26.36 2.54 19.70
CA GLN A 151 26.80 2.53 21.10
C GLN A 151 27.55 1.23 21.35
N ASP A 152 28.70 1.29 22.04
CA ASP A 152 29.43 0.10 22.52
C ASP A 152 29.64 -1.00 21.46
N GLY A 153 29.96 -0.59 20.22
CA GLY A 153 30.18 -1.51 19.09
C GLY A 153 28.90 -2.07 18.45
N VAL A 154 27.72 -1.79 19.00
CA VAL A 154 26.41 -2.11 18.41
C VAL A 154 25.94 -0.93 17.57
N SER A 155 25.59 -1.17 16.30
CA SER A 155 25.01 -0.15 15.42
C SER A 155 23.62 -0.55 14.93
N GLN A 156 22.74 0.43 14.78
CA GLN A 156 21.42 0.26 14.21
C GLN A 156 21.11 1.42 13.25
N ASN A 157 20.51 1.09 12.11
CA ASN A 157 20.04 2.06 11.14
C ASN A 157 18.73 2.69 11.61
N THR A 158 18.56 3.98 11.34
CA THR A 158 17.31 4.70 11.61
C THR A 158 16.33 4.53 10.46
N SER A 159 15.09 5.00 10.61
CA SER A 159 14.12 5.03 9.51
C SER A 159 14.53 5.98 8.37
N GLU A 160 15.37 6.98 8.66
CA GLU A 160 15.87 7.93 7.66
C GLU A 160 17.05 7.38 6.85
N ALA A 161 17.62 6.23 7.26
CA ALA A 161 18.65 5.55 6.50
C ALA A 161 18.09 5.12 5.14
N PRO A 162 18.70 5.54 4.01
CA PRO A 162 18.33 5.02 2.70
C PRO A 162 18.48 3.50 2.70
N ARG A 163 17.38 2.79 2.40
CA ARG A 163 17.35 1.32 2.38
C ARG A 163 17.52 0.80 0.96
N ASP A 164 18.05 -0.42 0.85
CA ASP A 164 18.04 -1.21 -0.38
C ASP A 164 16.69 -1.93 -0.61
N GLU A 165 15.74 -1.76 0.32
CA GLU A 165 14.42 -2.41 0.35
C GLU A 165 13.43 -1.87 -0.71
N VAL A 166 13.92 -1.67 -1.94
CA VAL A 166 13.14 -1.25 -3.12
C VAL A 166 11.99 -2.24 -3.40
N GLN A 167 12.06 -3.48 -2.89
CA GLN A 167 11.04 -4.50 -3.06
C GLN A 167 9.71 -4.11 -2.42
N MET A 168 9.69 -3.43 -1.27
CA MET A 168 8.44 -3.06 -0.61
C MET A 168 7.71 -1.97 -1.39
N ASN A 169 8.44 -0.97 -1.89
CA ASN A 169 7.90 0.06 -2.78
C ASN A 169 7.40 -0.55 -4.10
N ALA A 170 8.14 -1.51 -4.67
CA ALA A 170 7.70 -2.24 -5.86
C ALA A 170 6.41 -3.04 -5.60
N ALA A 171 6.27 -3.68 -4.44
CA ALA A 171 5.06 -4.39 -4.05
C ALA A 171 3.84 -3.45 -3.94
N VAL A 172 4.01 -2.26 -3.35
CA VAL A 172 2.96 -1.23 -3.29
C VAL A 172 2.55 -0.79 -4.70
N GLY A 173 3.52 -0.50 -5.58
CA GLY A 173 3.27 -0.15 -6.97
C GLY A 173 2.52 -1.24 -7.74
N MET A 174 2.83 -2.53 -7.46
CA MET A 174 2.15 -3.68 -8.06
C MET A 174 0.74 -3.88 -7.55
N ILE A 175 0.49 -3.71 -6.25
CA ILE A 175 -0.86 -3.75 -5.69
C ILE A 175 -1.72 -2.68 -6.38
N ALA A 176 -1.22 -1.45 -6.49
CA ALA A 176 -1.94 -0.37 -7.16
C ALA A 176 -2.23 -0.69 -8.64
N ALA A 177 -1.29 -1.28 -9.37
CA ALA A 177 -1.49 -1.70 -10.77
C ALA A 177 -2.58 -2.77 -10.90
N LEU A 178 -2.53 -3.82 -10.07
CA LEU A 178 -3.48 -4.93 -10.14
C LEU A 178 -4.89 -4.51 -9.68
N VAL A 179 -4.97 -3.64 -8.67
CA VAL A 179 -6.24 -3.02 -8.26
C VAL A 179 -6.79 -2.15 -9.39
N ALA A 180 -5.96 -1.37 -10.08
CA ALA A 180 -6.39 -0.60 -11.25
C ALA A 180 -7.01 -1.51 -12.33
N ALA A 181 -6.29 -2.56 -12.72
CA ALA A 181 -6.78 -3.52 -13.72
C ALA A 181 -8.13 -4.14 -13.32
N GLN A 182 -8.28 -4.54 -12.06
CA GLN A 182 -9.53 -5.10 -11.54
C GLN A 182 -10.69 -4.09 -11.61
N LEU A 183 -10.46 -2.86 -11.17
CA LEU A 183 -11.46 -1.79 -11.20
C LEU A 183 -11.85 -1.42 -12.62
N PHE A 184 -10.89 -1.37 -13.55
CA PHE A 184 -11.12 -1.12 -14.96
C PHE A 184 -12.05 -2.17 -15.57
N VAL A 185 -11.73 -3.45 -15.38
CA VAL A 185 -12.55 -4.56 -15.91
C VAL A 185 -13.96 -4.51 -15.35
N PHE A 186 -14.12 -4.28 -14.04
CA PHE A 186 -15.43 -4.21 -13.39
C PHE A 186 -16.23 -3.00 -13.86
N GLY A 187 -15.56 -1.86 -14.07
CA GLY A 187 -16.17 -0.64 -14.60
C GLY A 187 -16.63 -0.82 -16.05
N ALA A 188 -15.75 -1.34 -16.91
CA ALA A 188 -16.03 -1.58 -18.31
C ALA A 188 -17.19 -2.57 -18.51
N VAL A 189 -17.24 -3.66 -17.76
CA VAL A 189 -18.35 -4.63 -17.82
C VAL A 189 -19.68 -3.96 -17.42
N ARG A 190 -19.71 -3.09 -16.41
CA ARG A 190 -20.93 -2.38 -16.01
C ARG A 190 -21.39 -1.33 -17.03
N LEU A 191 -20.47 -0.76 -17.81
CA LEU A 191 -20.80 0.15 -18.91
C LEU A 191 -21.33 -0.59 -20.14
N VAL A 192 -20.66 -1.67 -20.55
CA VAL A 192 -20.97 -2.42 -21.78
C VAL A 192 -22.15 -3.39 -21.57
N ARG A 193 -22.26 -4.00 -20.38
CA ARG A 193 -23.29 -5.01 -20.05
C ARG A 193 -24.01 -4.67 -18.74
N PRO A 194 -24.78 -3.57 -18.69
CA PRO A 194 -25.46 -3.12 -17.47
C PRO A 194 -26.55 -4.07 -16.97
N ARG A 195 -27.01 -5.04 -17.79
CA ARG A 195 -28.02 -6.04 -17.42
C ARG A 195 -27.43 -7.39 -16.96
N ASP A 196 -26.19 -7.73 -17.37
CA ASP A 196 -25.56 -9.05 -17.15
C ASP A 196 -24.24 -8.93 -16.36
N HIS A 197 -24.18 -8.04 -15.37
CA HIS A 197 -22.96 -7.78 -14.59
C HIS A 197 -22.79 -8.70 -13.37
N GLU A 198 -23.74 -9.62 -13.11
CA GLU A 198 -23.76 -10.45 -11.89
C GLU A 198 -22.45 -11.23 -11.63
N PRO A 199 -21.77 -11.82 -12.63
CA PRO A 199 -20.47 -12.49 -12.40
C PRO A 199 -19.36 -11.54 -11.94
N PHE A 200 -19.49 -10.24 -12.25
CA PHE A 200 -18.55 -9.17 -11.90
C PHE A 200 -19.10 -8.30 -10.73
N ALA A 201 -19.96 -8.87 -9.90
CA ALA A 201 -20.41 -8.26 -8.66
C ALA A 201 -19.28 -8.28 -7.60
N TRP A 202 -19.30 -7.27 -6.71
CA TRP A 202 -18.30 -7.11 -5.65
C TRP A 202 -18.26 -8.29 -4.67
N LYS A 203 -19.41 -8.92 -4.41
CA LYS A 203 -19.53 -10.16 -3.63
C LYS A 203 -20.01 -11.28 -4.55
N PRO A 204 -19.42 -12.51 -4.53
CA PRO A 204 -18.21 -12.93 -3.81
C PRO A 204 -16.90 -12.75 -4.62
N TYR A 205 -16.99 -12.54 -5.94
CA TYR A 205 -15.85 -12.59 -6.87
C TYR A 205 -14.86 -11.42 -6.67
N GLY A 206 -15.34 -10.17 -6.68
CA GLY A 206 -14.48 -9.00 -6.55
C GLY A 206 -13.68 -8.96 -5.24
N ARG A 207 -14.34 -9.26 -4.12
CA ARG A 207 -13.70 -9.34 -2.80
C ARG A 207 -12.64 -10.44 -2.72
N ARG A 208 -12.93 -11.64 -3.26
CA ARG A 208 -11.95 -12.74 -3.26
C ARG A 208 -10.73 -12.37 -4.08
N LEU A 209 -10.91 -11.82 -5.28
CA LEU A 209 -9.78 -11.42 -6.11
C LEU A 209 -8.93 -10.34 -5.46
N LEU A 210 -9.55 -9.34 -4.80
CA LEU A 210 -8.80 -8.32 -4.07
C LEU A 210 -7.98 -8.92 -2.92
N ILE A 211 -8.55 -9.85 -2.15
CA ILE A 211 -7.81 -10.56 -1.10
C ILE A 211 -6.65 -11.35 -1.72
N THR A 212 -6.86 -12.03 -2.86
CA THR A 212 -5.80 -12.76 -3.55
C THR A 212 -4.69 -11.85 -4.06
N ILE A 213 -5.03 -10.70 -4.66
CA ILE A 213 -4.06 -9.69 -5.10
C ILE A 213 -3.19 -9.24 -3.93
N VAL A 214 -3.82 -8.84 -2.82
CA VAL A 214 -3.10 -8.41 -1.61
C VAL A 214 -2.23 -9.55 -1.09
N ALA A 215 -2.78 -10.74 -0.88
CA ALA A 215 -2.03 -11.87 -0.33
C ALA A 215 -0.84 -12.29 -1.21
N VAL A 216 -1.00 -12.35 -2.53
CA VAL A 216 0.07 -12.71 -3.47
C VAL A 216 1.15 -11.63 -3.48
N CYS A 217 0.78 -10.36 -3.58
CA CYS A 217 1.77 -9.27 -3.57
C CYS A 217 2.56 -9.22 -2.25
N PHE A 218 1.90 -9.42 -1.10
CA PHE A 218 2.60 -9.49 0.18
C PHE A 218 3.50 -10.73 0.28
N ALA A 219 3.03 -11.90 -0.13
CA ALA A 219 3.82 -13.13 -0.07
C ALA A 219 5.07 -13.04 -0.98
N VAL A 220 4.90 -12.56 -2.22
CA VAL A 220 6.01 -12.40 -3.17
C VAL A 220 6.94 -11.27 -2.73
N GLY A 221 6.40 -10.12 -2.32
CA GLY A 221 7.20 -8.99 -1.84
C GLY A 221 8.03 -9.34 -0.61
N LEU A 222 7.40 -9.96 0.40
CA LEU A 222 8.09 -10.37 1.63
C LEU A 222 9.15 -11.45 1.36
N SER A 223 8.85 -12.42 0.47
CA SER A 223 9.82 -13.45 0.08
C SER A 223 10.99 -12.85 -0.70
N ALA A 224 10.74 -11.86 -1.57
CA ALA A 224 11.79 -11.19 -2.33
C ALA A 224 12.75 -10.41 -1.43
N VAL A 225 12.24 -9.74 -0.38
CA VAL A 225 13.06 -9.09 0.66
C VAL A 225 13.91 -10.14 1.40
N TRP A 226 13.29 -11.24 1.83
CA TRP A 226 13.99 -12.30 2.58
C TRP A 226 15.10 -12.99 1.79
N ILE A 227 14.96 -13.12 0.47
CA ILE A 227 15.90 -13.85 -0.39
C ILE A 227 16.86 -12.88 -1.10
N GLY A 228 16.70 -11.56 -0.92
CA GLY A 228 17.53 -10.54 -1.60
C GLY A 228 17.34 -10.53 -3.12
N ILE A 229 16.17 -10.96 -3.61
CA ILE A 229 15.89 -11.08 -5.04
C ILE A 229 15.64 -9.67 -5.62
N PRO A 230 16.06 -9.40 -6.87
CA PRO A 230 15.77 -8.14 -7.53
C PRO A 230 14.26 -7.83 -7.55
N TRP A 231 13.93 -6.55 -7.42
CA TRP A 231 12.54 -6.06 -7.36
C TRP A 231 11.71 -6.42 -8.61
N TRP A 232 12.32 -6.63 -9.77
CA TRP A 232 11.63 -7.03 -11.01
C TRP A 232 11.01 -8.45 -10.94
N SER A 233 11.43 -9.26 -9.97
CA SER A 233 10.79 -10.55 -9.69
C SER A 233 9.35 -10.41 -9.20
N VAL A 234 9.04 -9.33 -8.48
CA VAL A 234 7.71 -9.06 -7.91
C VAL A 234 6.64 -8.96 -9.01
N PRO A 235 6.78 -8.10 -10.05
CA PRO A 235 5.87 -8.10 -11.19
C PRO A 235 5.87 -9.42 -11.95
N ALA A 236 7.06 -9.99 -12.21
CA ALA A 236 7.20 -11.19 -13.03
C ALA A 236 6.44 -12.40 -12.47
N VAL A 237 6.36 -12.52 -11.13
CA VAL A 237 5.68 -13.63 -10.45
C VAL A 237 4.23 -13.28 -10.08
N SER A 238 3.97 -12.05 -9.59
CA SER A 238 2.64 -11.69 -9.08
C SER A 238 1.60 -11.61 -10.19
N VAL A 239 1.96 -11.07 -11.37
CA VAL A 239 1.06 -10.93 -12.51
C VAL A 239 0.49 -12.28 -13.00
N PRO A 240 1.32 -13.29 -13.36
CA PRO A 240 0.80 -14.56 -13.84
C PRO A 240 -0.06 -15.29 -12.80
N ILE A 241 0.32 -15.25 -11.51
CA ILE A 241 -0.46 -15.88 -10.43
C ILE A 241 -1.85 -15.25 -10.34
N VAL A 242 -1.94 -13.92 -10.36
CA VAL A 242 -3.21 -13.18 -10.27
C VAL A 242 -4.07 -13.42 -11.52
N VAL A 243 -3.46 -13.44 -12.72
CA VAL A 243 -4.17 -13.75 -13.96
C VAL A 243 -4.73 -15.18 -13.92
N CYS A 244 -3.92 -16.17 -13.55
CA CYS A 244 -4.35 -17.56 -13.45
C CYS A 244 -5.49 -17.73 -12.43
N THR A 245 -5.38 -17.12 -11.24
CA THR A 245 -6.44 -17.18 -10.22
C THR A 245 -7.72 -16.50 -10.66
N ALA A 246 -7.64 -15.36 -11.36
CA ALA A 246 -8.79 -14.70 -11.96
C ALA A 246 -9.50 -15.60 -12.98
N VAL A 247 -8.74 -16.19 -13.91
CA VAL A 247 -9.26 -17.09 -14.95
C VAL A 247 -9.91 -18.33 -14.35
N VAL A 248 -9.23 -19.03 -13.42
CA VAL A 248 -9.76 -20.22 -12.77
C VAL A 248 -11.04 -19.91 -11.98
N THR A 249 -11.06 -18.80 -11.23
CA THR A 249 -12.22 -18.42 -10.43
C THR A 249 -13.41 -18.05 -11.32
N HIS A 250 -13.17 -17.32 -12.41
CA HIS A 250 -14.20 -16.99 -13.40
C HIS A 250 -14.77 -18.25 -14.06
N HIS A 251 -13.92 -19.21 -14.46
CA HIS A 251 -14.39 -20.49 -15.01
C HIS A 251 -15.21 -21.31 -14.02
N ARG A 252 -14.80 -21.36 -12.74
CA ARG A 252 -15.56 -22.06 -11.70
C ARG A 252 -16.94 -21.44 -11.50
N LEU A 253 -17.02 -20.11 -11.36
CA LEU A 253 -18.29 -19.38 -11.21
C LEU A 253 -19.23 -19.61 -12.40
N ARG A 254 -18.72 -19.64 -13.63
CA ARG A 254 -19.53 -19.94 -14.82
C ARG A 254 -20.06 -21.37 -14.84
N ARG A 255 -19.29 -22.35 -14.34
CA ARG A 255 -19.72 -23.76 -14.30
C ARG A 255 -20.79 -24.00 -13.24
N THR A 256 -20.76 -23.30 -12.10
CA THR A 256 -21.76 -23.49 -11.04
C THR A 256 -23.14 -22.95 -11.42
N THR A 257 -23.22 -21.94 -12.31
CA THR A 257 -24.50 -21.39 -12.80
C THR A 257 -25.12 -22.16 -13.97
N THR A 258 -24.44 -23.19 -14.50
CA THR A 258 -24.92 -24.03 -15.61
C THR A 258 -25.27 -25.46 -15.20
N SER A 259 -25.23 -25.79 -13.91
CA SER A 259 -25.73 -27.08 -13.43
C SER A 259 -27.25 -27.00 -13.23
N PRO A 260 -28.05 -27.83 -13.93
CA PRO A 260 -29.51 -27.86 -13.82
C PRO A 260 -29.99 -28.37 -12.45
#